data_AF-A0A2T6DQA0-F1
#
_entry.id   AF-A0A2T6DQA0-F1
#
_cell.length_a   1.000
_cell.length_b   1.000
_cell.length_c   1.000
_cell.angle_alpha   90.00
_cell.angle_beta   90.00
_cell.angle_gamma   90.00
#
_symmetry.space_group_name_H-M   'P 1'
#
loop_
_entity.id
_entity.type
_entity.pdbx_description
1 polymer ?
#
loop_
_entity_poly.entity_id
_entity_poly.type
_entity_poly.pdbx_seq_one_letter_code
_entity_poly.pdbx_strand_id
1 'polypeptide(L)'
;MVDDWVQLVNSPEAQELMSAQYTAEISSRYANVFRALQLSPDTLKRFKDLLLERQRIDNDAIAIAFQKGINPLTDPQAYGAILTNVRSDIDSQIQQTLGENKFRELQQYQSGQQARSTVNQLAQSLSYTQDPLTQDQRQAMQSLLGMTSGGSAGKQRGRITAAVAEQAKSFLRPSQMDAVHEIMRAQDAQDALAQIRRNAQSRRATGK
;
A
#
# COMPACT_ATOMS: atom_id res chain seq x y z
N MET A 1 9.90 -24.57 26.60
CA MET A 1 10.24 -23.14 26.39
C MET A 1 9.49 -22.49 25.22
N VAL A 2 9.14 -23.18 24.12
CA VAL A 2 8.27 -22.59 23.08
C VAL A 2 6.79 -22.60 23.50
N ASP A 3 6.35 -23.65 24.22
CA ASP A 3 4.95 -23.78 24.69
C ASP A 3 4.52 -22.71 25.71
N ASP A 4 5.40 -22.31 26.63
CA ASP A 4 5.10 -21.26 27.62
C ASP A 4 4.90 -19.89 26.97
N TRP A 5 5.64 -19.59 25.91
CA TRP A 5 5.49 -18.33 25.17
C TRP A 5 4.19 -18.30 24.38
N VAL A 6 3.81 -19.43 23.77
CA VAL A 6 2.52 -19.59 23.07
C VAL A 6 1.34 -19.47 24.04
N GLN A 7 1.43 -20.05 25.24
CA GLN A 7 0.38 -19.87 26.26
C GLN A 7 0.30 -18.45 26.78
N LEU A 8 1.45 -17.78 27.00
CA LEU A 8 1.50 -16.39 27.44
C LEU A 8 0.86 -15.44 26.41
N VAL A 9 1.18 -15.61 25.12
CA VAL A 9 0.63 -14.78 24.02
C VAL A 9 -0.86 -15.04 23.77
N ASN A 10 -1.35 -16.23 24.10
CA ASN A 10 -2.78 -16.58 24.01
C ASN A 10 -3.59 -16.23 25.27
N SER A 11 -2.96 -15.66 26.30
CA SER A 11 -3.67 -15.21 27.51
C SER A 11 -4.56 -13.99 27.23
N PRO A 12 -5.67 -13.81 27.97
CA PRO A 12 -6.54 -12.63 27.83
C PRO A 12 -5.79 -11.30 28.02
N GLU A 13 -4.85 -11.26 28.97
CA GLU A 13 -4.03 -10.08 29.26
C GLU A 13 -3.10 -9.73 28.09
N ALA A 14 -2.42 -10.72 27.49
CA ALA A 14 -1.60 -10.49 26.31
C ALA A 14 -2.44 -10.07 25.10
N GLN A 15 -3.63 -10.63 24.91
CA GLN A 15 -4.55 -10.22 23.85
C GLN A 15 -5.02 -8.77 24.02
N GLU A 16 -5.29 -8.34 25.25
CA GLU A 16 -5.67 -6.96 25.56
C GLU A 16 -4.52 -5.98 25.28
N LEU A 17 -3.30 -6.30 25.71
CA LEU A 17 -2.10 -5.49 25.45
C LEU A 17 -1.78 -5.40 23.96
N MET A 18 -1.86 -6.52 23.22
CA MET A 18 -1.68 -6.53 21.77
C MET A 18 -2.77 -5.70 21.07
N SER A 19 -4.03 -5.82 21.50
CA SER A 19 -5.13 -5.00 20.96
C SER A 19 -4.87 -3.51 21.18
N ALA A 20 -4.44 -3.11 22.38
CA ALA A 20 -4.10 -1.72 22.69
C ALA A 20 -2.94 -1.22 21.81
N GLN A 21 -1.92 -2.04 21.60
CA GLN A 21 -0.79 -1.73 20.71
C GLN A 21 -1.24 -1.55 19.25
N TYR A 22 -2.07 -2.46 18.72
CA TYR A 22 -2.60 -2.34 17.36
C TYR A 22 -3.50 -1.11 17.21
N THR A 23 -4.33 -0.80 18.21
CA THR A 23 -5.15 0.41 18.21
C THR A 23 -4.28 1.69 18.18
N ALA A 24 -3.18 1.71 18.93
CA ALA A 24 -2.23 2.82 18.91
C ALA A 24 -1.54 2.96 17.54
N GLU A 25 -1.10 1.84 16.94
CA GLU A 25 -0.48 1.85 15.61
C GLU A 25 -1.46 2.34 14.53
N ILE A 26 -2.69 1.82 14.51
CA ILE A 26 -3.75 2.27 13.60
C ILE A 26 -4.02 3.76 13.82
N SER A 27 -4.10 4.20 15.08
CA SER A 27 -4.31 5.60 15.40
C SER A 27 -3.20 6.50 14.88
N SER A 28 -1.95 6.08 14.96
CA SER A 28 -0.81 6.81 14.40
C SER A 28 -0.83 6.81 12.86
N ARG A 29 -0.94 5.63 12.24
CA ARG A 29 -0.89 5.44 10.78
C ARG A 29 -2.00 6.19 10.06
N TYR A 30 -3.20 6.23 10.65
CA TYR A 30 -4.39 6.85 10.08
C TYR A 30 -4.73 8.22 10.70
N ALA A 31 -3.87 8.80 11.56
CA ALA A 31 -4.15 10.07 12.23
C ALA A 31 -4.57 11.18 11.27
N ASN A 32 -3.87 11.30 10.14
CA ASN A 32 -4.17 12.31 9.12
C ASN A 32 -5.50 12.05 8.41
N VAL A 33 -5.86 10.78 8.21
CA VAL A 33 -7.17 10.39 7.64
C VAL A 33 -8.29 10.73 8.60
N PHE A 34 -8.13 10.38 9.88
CA PHE A 34 -9.15 10.67 10.88
C PHE A 34 -9.42 12.16 11.00
N ARG A 35 -8.38 12.99 10.89
CA ARG A 35 -8.50 14.45 10.84
C ARG A 35 -9.19 14.94 9.55
N ALA A 36 -8.80 14.39 8.41
CA ALA A 36 -9.34 14.80 7.10
C ALA A 36 -10.82 14.43 6.92
N LEU A 37 -11.22 13.22 7.33
CA LEU A 37 -12.57 12.71 7.14
C LEU A 37 -13.62 13.33 8.09
N GLN A 38 -13.17 14.06 9.13
CA GLN A 38 -14.03 14.75 10.11
C GLN A 38 -15.21 13.86 10.56
N LEU A 39 -14.90 12.68 11.08
CA LEU A 39 -15.90 11.68 11.49
C LEU A 39 -16.47 12.04 12.87
N SER A 40 -17.74 11.69 13.10
CA SER A 40 -18.31 11.73 14.46
C SER A 40 -17.56 10.74 15.37
N PRO A 41 -17.61 10.92 16.71
CA PRO A 41 -16.95 10.01 17.64
C PRO A 41 -17.34 8.54 17.44
N ASP A 42 -18.63 8.27 17.24
CA ASP A 42 -19.16 6.92 17.06
C ASP A 42 -18.71 6.30 15.72
N THR A 43 -18.78 7.07 14.63
CA THR A 43 -18.31 6.62 13.30
C THR A 43 -16.80 6.39 13.31
N LEU A 44 -16.02 7.25 13.97
CA LEU A 44 -14.58 7.08 14.12
C LEU A 44 -14.24 5.83 14.92
N LYS A 45 -14.95 5.56 16.02
CA LYS A 45 -14.76 4.33 16.80
C LYS A 45 -15.05 3.10 15.95
N ARG A 46 -16.22 3.05 15.29
CA ARG A 46 -16.58 1.93 14.41
C ARG A 46 -15.57 1.75 13.28
N PHE A 47 -15.09 2.84 12.68
CA PHE A 47 -14.08 2.77 11.63
C PHE A 47 -12.75 2.21 12.13
N LYS A 48 -12.28 2.60 13.32
CA LYS A 48 -11.08 2.00 13.94
C LYS A 48 -11.24 0.51 14.21
N ASP A 49 -12.41 0.10 14.71
CA ASP A 49 -12.72 -1.32 14.96
C ASP A 49 -12.66 -2.12 13.64
N LEU A 50 -13.20 -1.57 12.54
CA LEU A 50 -13.13 -2.19 11.20
C LEU A 50 -11.70 -2.24 10.63
N LEU A 51 -10.86 -1.23 10.89
CA LEU A 51 -9.45 -1.24 10.48
C LEU A 51 -8.64 -2.31 11.23
N LEU A 52 -8.94 -2.53 12.51
CA LEU A 52 -8.31 -3.59 13.30
C LEU A 52 -8.70 -4.97 12.76
N GLU A 53 -9.98 -5.17 12.47
CA GLU A 53 -10.47 -6.42 11.89
C GLU A 53 -9.86 -6.68 10.51
N ARG A 54 -9.76 -5.65 9.66
CA ARG A 54 -9.07 -5.74 8.37
C ARG A 54 -7.61 -6.19 8.53
N GLN A 55 -6.89 -5.68 9.52
CA GLN A 55 -5.51 -6.07 9.77
C GLN A 55 -5.39 -7.55 10.15
N ARG A 56 -6.36 -8.09 10.91
CA ARG A 56 -6.42 -9.52 11.24
C ARG A 56 -6.67 -10.37 10.00
N ILE A 57 -7.68 -10.00 9.20
CA ILE A 57 -8.00 -10.64 7.92
C ILE A 57 -6.78 -10.67 7.00
N ASP A 58 -6.00 -9.58 6.95
CA ASP A 58 -4.78 -9.49 6.14
C ASP A 58 -3.69 -10.47 6.59
N ASN A 59 -3.52 -10.62 7.90
CA ASN A 59 -2.58 -11.59 8.47
C ASN A 59 -3.04 -13.02 8.17
N ASP A 60 -4.35 -13.30 8.30
CA ASP A 60 -4.93 -14.61 7.99
C ASP A 60 -4.83 -14.95 6.50
N ALA A 61 -4.95 -13.94 5.62
CA ALA A 61 -4.80 -14.11 4.19
C ALA A 61 -3.42 -14.66 3.81
N ILE A 62 -2.36 -14.31 4.56
CA ILE A 62 -1.01 -14.85 4.36
C ILE A 62 -1.01 -16.35 4.69
N ALA A 63 -1.62 -16.75 5.81
CA ALA A 63 -1.73 -18.16 6.19
C ALA A 63 -2.54 -18.96 5.15
N ILE A 64 -3.66 -18.41 4.68
CA ILE A 64 -4.50 -19.01 3.63
C ILE A 64 -3.71 -19.15 2.32
N ALA A 65 -2.92 -18.13 1.95
CA ALA A 65 -2.07 -18.18 0.77
C ALA A 65 -1.05 -19.31 0.86
N PHE A 66 -0.35 -19.43 1.99
CA PHE A 66 0.61 -20.50 2.20
C PHE A 66 -0.05 -21.89 2.19
N GLN A 67 -1.23 -22.06 2.80
CA GLN A 67 -2.01 -23.31 2.73
C GLN A 67 -2.38 -23.69 1.29
N LYS A 68 -2.63 -22.69 0.44
CA LYS A 68 -2.90 -22.87 -1.00
C LYS A 68 -1.63 -23.00 -1.86
N GLY A 69 -0.45 -23.03 -1.24
CA GLY A 69 0.84 -23.07 -1.95
C GLY A 69 1.21 -21.77 -2.66
N ILE A 70 0.49 -20.67 -2.37
CA ILE A 70 0.73 -19.35 -2.94
C ILE A 70 1.69 -18.60 -2.02
N ASN A 71 2.85 -18.25 -2.57
CA ASN A 71 3.82 -17.40 -1.86
C ASN A 71 3.65 -15.94 -2.33
N PRO A 72 3.28 -15.00 -1.44
CA PRO A 72 3.07 -13.58 -1.79
C PRO A 72 4.25 -12.91 -2.49
N LEU A 73 5.48 -13.38 -2.21
CA LEU A 73 6.71 -12.82 -2.78
C LEU A 73 6.97 -13.27 -4.22
N THR A 74 6.44 -14.44 -4.60
CA THR A 74 6.68 -15.04 -5.92
C THR A 74 5.44 -15.00 -6.80
N ASP A 75 4.25 -15.02 -6.20
CA ASP A 75 2.97 -14.92 -6.88
C ASP A 75 2.08 -13.82 -6.26
N PRO A 76 2.47 -12.54 -6.42
CA PRO A 76 1.72 -11.42 -5.89
C PRO A 76 0.34 -11.27 -6.54
N GLN A 77 0.12 -11.84 -7.73
CA GLN A 77 -1.17 -11.76 -8.42
C GLN A 77 -2.17 -12.74 -7.81
N ALA A 78 -1.78 -14.00 -7.58
CA ALA A 78 -2.64 -14.97 -6.90
C ALA A 78 -2.91 -14.53 -5.46
N TYR A 79 -1.90 -13.99 -4.76
CA TYR A 79 -2.09 -13.43 -3.43
C TYR A 79 -3.03 -12.22 -3.43
N GLY A 80 -2.92 -11.33 -4.42
CA GLY A 80 -3.86 -10.20 -4.58
C GLY A 80 -5.31 -10.63 -4.77
N ALA A 81 -5.55 -11.74 -5.49
CA ALA A 81 -6.89 -12.32 -5.65
C ALA A 81 -7.45 -12.85 -4.33
N ILE A 82 -6.63 -13.54 -3.53
CA ILE A 82 -7.01 -13.96 -2.17
C ILE A 82 -7.38 -12.74 -1.32
N LEU A 83 -6.51 -11.73 -1.29
CA LEU A 83 -6.75 -10.50 -0.53
C LEU A 83 -8.04 -9.80 -0.93
N THR A 84 -8.33 -9.73 -2.23
CA THR A 84 -9.56 -9.10 -2.73
C THR A 84 -10.80 -9.83 -2.21
N ASN A 85 -10.77 -11.16 -2.25
CA ASN A 85 -11.89 -11.98 -1.82
C ASN A 85 -12.10 -11.92 -0.30
N VAL A 86 -11.03 -12.00 0.50
CA VAL A 86 -11.17 -11.99 1.97
C VAL A 86 -11.50 -10.60 2.51
N ARG A 87 -11.15 -9.53 1.78
CA ARG A 87 -11.42 -8.14 2.20
C ARG A 87 -12.78 -7.61 1.74
N SER A 88 -13.49 -8.27 0.82
CA SER A 88 -14.72 -7.69 0.22
C SER A 88 -15.73 -7.24 1.27
N ASP A 89 -15.93 -8.08 2.29
CA ASP A 89 -16.96 -7.87 3.30
C ASP A 89 -16.58 -6.75 4.26
N ILE A 90 -15.31 -6.70 4.67
CA ILE A 90 -14.82 -5.62 5.54
C ILE A 90 -14.76 -4.27 4.79
N ASP A 91 -14.38 -4.28 3.52
CA ASP A 91 -14.36 -3.06 2.69
C ASP A 91 -15.78 -2.53 2.45
N SER A 92 -16.77 -3.41 2.27
CA SER A 92 -18.20 -3.04 2.21
C SER A 92 -18.68 -2.42 3.52
N GLN A 93 -18.33 -3.00 4.67
CA GLN A 93 -18.69 -2.45 5.98
C GLN A 93 -18.03 -1.09 6.25
N ILE A 94 -16.78 -0.91 5.82
CA ILE A 94 -16.09 0.39 5.88
C ILE A 94 -16.81 1.40 5.00
N GLN A 95 -17.19 1.03 3.77
CA GLN A 95 -17.95 1.92 2.88
C GLN A 95 -19.30 2.33 3.48
N GLN A 96 -20.05 1.39 4.07
CA GLN A 96 -21.32 1.68 4.74
C GLN A 96 -21.14 2.62 5.94
N THR A 97 -20.07 2.42 6.71
CA THR A 97 -19.77 3.23 7.90
C THR A 97 -19.37 4.66 7.53
N LEU A 98 -18.59 4.84 6.45
CA LEU A 98 -18.08 6.14 6.05
C LEU A 98 -19.01 6.89 5.09
N GLY A 99 -19.84 6.15 4.35
CA GLY A 99 -20.52 6.66 3.16
C GLY A 99 -19.58 6.73 1.96
N GLU A 100 -20.17 6.79 0.76
CA GLU A 100 -19.45 6.66 -0.51
C GLU A 100 -18.37 7.73 -0.72
N ASN A 101 -18.63 8.99 -0.33
CA ASN A 101 -17.70 10.09 -0.54
C ASN A 101 -16.44 9.97 0.34
N LYS A 102 -16.63 9.75 1.65
CA LYS A 102 -15.52 9.57 2.59
C LYS A 102 -14.78 8.26 2.36
N PHE A 103 -15.47 7.22 1.87
CA PHE A 103 -14.81 6.00 1.42
C PHE A 103 -13.91 6.24 0.20
N ARG A 104 -14.36 7.03 -0.78
CA ARG A 104 -13.50 7.45 -1.90
C ARG A 104 -12.30 8.26 -1.43
N GLU A 105 -12.47 9.19 -0.49
CA GLU A 105 -11.35 9.94 0.12
C GLU A 105 -10.37 9.02 0.84
N LEU A 106 -10.86 8.01 1.57
CA LEU A 106 -10.03 6.98 2.19
C LEU A 106 -9.24 6.19 1.14
N GLN A 107 -9.88 5.76 0.05
CA GLN A 107 -9.24 5.03 -1.03
C GLN A 107 -8.16 5.87 -1.72
N GLN A 108 -8.41 7.17 -1.94
CA GLN A 108 -7.43 8.12 -2.47
C GLN A 108 -6.25 8.34 -1.52
N TYR A 109 -6.50 8.41 -0.21
CA TYR A 109 -5.41 8.48 0.77
C TYR A 109 -4.54 7.23 0.74
N GLN A 110 -5.18 6.04 0.72
CA GLN A 110 -4.47 4.77 0.67
C GLN A 110 -3.69 4.60 -0.64
N SER A 111 -4.24 5.02 -1.78
CA SER A 111 -3.51 5.02 -3.05
C SER A 111 -2.37 6.04 -3.07
N GLY A 112 -2.50 7.15 -2.34
CA GLY A 112 -1.49 8.18 -2.17
C GLY A 112 -0.23 7.72 -1.42
N GLN A 113 -0.25 6.63 -0.64
CA GLN A 113 0.94 6.16 0.10
C GLN A 113 2.04 5.63 -0.83
N GLN A 114 1.67 4.92 -1.90
CA GLN A 114 2.62 4.44 -2.90
C GLN A 114 3.15 5.59 -3.74
N ALA A 115 2.27 6.55 -4.09
CA ALA A 115 2.67 7.81 -4.71
C ALA A 115 3.70 8.57 -3.84
N ARG A 116 3.45 8.68 -2.52
CA ARG A 116 4.36 9.32 -1.55
C ARG A 116 5.72 8.63 -1.49
N SER A 117 5.77 7.30 -1.48
CA SER A 117 7.05 6.57 -1.50
C SER A 117 7.88 6.93 -2.74
N THR A 118 7.25 6.95 -3.92
CA THR A 118 7.90 7.30 -5.19
C THR A 118 8.35 8.76 -5.21
N VAL A 119 7.52 9.70 -4.72
CA VAL A 119 7.90 11.12 -4.62
C VAL A 119 9.03 11.32 -3.62
N ASN A 120 9.06 10.59 -2.51
CA ASN A 120 10.16 10.64 -1.55
C ASN A 120 11.46 10.10 -2.14
N GLN A 121 11.40 9.01 -2.92
CA GLN A 121 12.56 8.49 -3.65
C GLN A 121 13.09 9.52 -4.65
N LEU A 122 12.21 10.18 -5.40
CA LEU A 122 12.59 11.25 -6.33
C LEU A 122 13.19 12.46 -5.61
N ALA A 123 12.65 12.85 -4.46
CA ALA A 123 13.22 13.91 -3.65
C ALA A 123 14.61 13.55 -3.12
N GLN A 124 14.82 12.29 -2.73
CA GLN A 124 16.10 11.79 -2.25
C GLN A 124 17.15 11.72 -3.37
N SER A 125 16.79 11.29 -4.59
CA SER A 125 17.72 11.28 -5.73
C SER A 125 18.13 12.68 -6.17
N LEU A 126 17.32 13.69 -5.86
CA LEU A 126 17.59 15.09 -6.18
C LEU A 126 18.16 15.89 -4.99
N SER A 127 18.26 15.30 -3.79
CA SER A 127 18.63 16.04 -2.59
C SER A 127 20.08 16.55 -2.58
N TYR A 128 20.96 15.92 -3.37
CA TYR A 128 22.38 16.28 -3.51
C TYR A 128 22.65 17.11 -4.77
N THR A 129 21.64 17.41 -5.57
CA THR A 129 21.78 18.20 -6.80
C THR A 129 21.50 19.68 -6.53
N GLN A 130 21.76 20.53 -7.52
CA GLN A 130 21.40 21.96 -7.43
C GLN A 130 19.91 22.24 -7.69
N ASP A 131 19.13 21.21 -8.06
CA ASP A 131 17.71 21.30 -8.40
C ASP A 131 16.85 20.33 -7.56
N PRO A 132 16.85 20.43 -6.22
CA PRO A 132 15.98 19.59 -5.39
C PRO A 132 14.51 19.85 -5.72
N LEU A 133 13.65 18.86 -5.48
CA LEU A 133 12.20 19.06 -5.62
C LEU A 133 11.71 20.11 -4.62
N THR A 134 10.97 21.10 -5.12
CA THR A 134 10.27 22.05 -4.25
C THR A 134 9.08 21.40 -3.56
N GLN A 135 8.55 22.03 -2.51
CA GLN A 135 7.35 21.56 -1.84
C GLN A 135 6.16 21.43 -2.80
N ASP A 136 5.98 22.43 -3.67
CA ASP A 136 4.88 22.47 -4.63
C ASP A 136 5.03 21.37 -5.69
N GLN A 137 6.25 21.13 -6.18
CA GLN A 137 6.53 20.04 -7.12
C GLN A 137 6.28 18.66 -6.49
N ARG A 138 6.61 18.48 -5.21
CA ARG A 138 6.29 17.24 -4.47
C ARG A 138 4.78 17.02 -4.37
N GLN A 139 4.01 18.07 -4.08
CA GLN A 139 2.55 17.98 -3.99
C GLN A 139 1.91 17.71 -5.36
N ALA A 140 2.35 18.40 -6.41
CA ALA A 140 1.89 18.17 -7.78
C ALA A 140 2.15 16.73 -8.22
N MET A 141 3.36 16.20 -7.97
CA MET A 141 3.71 14.83 -8.32
C MET A 141 2.91 13.79 -7.51
N GLN A 142 2.68 14.03 -6.21
CA GLN A 142 1.84 13.15 -5.38
C GLN A 142 0.40 13.10 -5.89
N SER A 143 -0.17 14.26 -6.24
CA SER A 143 -1.51 14.35 -6.80
C SER A 143 -1.60 13.62 -8.15
N LEU A 144 -0.64 13.87 -9.04
CA LEU A 144 -0.57 13.25 -10.36
C LEU A 144 -0.54 11.72 -10.26
N LEU A 145 0.37 11.18 -9.45
CA LEU A 145 0.48 9.74 -9.20
C LEU A 145 -0.77 9.15 -8.53
N GLY A 146 -1.39 9.91 -7.61
CA GLY A 146 -2.63 9.54 -6.93
C GLY A 146 -3.82 9.46 -7.88
N MET A 147 -3.96 10.39 -8.83
CA MET A 147 -5.04 10.43 -9.81
C MET A 147 -4.93 9.33 -10.87
N THR A 148 -3.73 9.02 -11.34
CA THR A 148 -3.51 7.97 -12.34
C THR A 148 -3.71 6.54 -11.80
N SER A 149 -3.83 6.38 -10.48
CA SER A 149 -4.03 5.08 -9.83
C SER A 149 -5.44 4.48 -9.96
N GLY A 150 -6.38 5.20 -10.58
CA GLY A 150 -7.77 4.79 -10.80
C GLY A 150 -8.01 3.85 -11.99
N GLY A 151 -7.02 3.62 -12.86
CA GLY A 151 -7.14 2.74 -14.03
C GLY A 151 -6.38 1.42 -13.86
N SER A 152 -7.06 0.29 -14.08
CA SER A 152 -6.52 -1.08 -14.08
C SER A 152 -5.73 -1.53 -12.83
N ALA A 153 -6.49 -2.08 -11.87
CA ALA A 153 -6.10 -3.16 -10.97
C ALA A 153 -4.66 -3.12 -10.39
N GLY A 154 -4.44 -2.32 -9.34
CA GLY A 154 -3.43 -2.56 -8.28
C GLY A 154 -1.93 -2.54 -8.64
N LYS A 155 -1.54 -2.88 -9.88
CA LYS A 155 -0.17 -3.08 -10.38
C LYS A 155 0.51 -1.77 -10.78
N GLN A 156 -0.25 -0.70 -11.02
CA GLN A 156 0.31 0.60 -11.43
C GLN A 156 0.38 1.62 -10.29
N ARG A 157 0.02 1.24 -9.05
CA ARG A 157 -0.05 2.19 -7.94
C ARG A 157 1.36 2.62 -7.50
N GLY A 158 1.66 3.91 -7.65
CA GLY A 158 2.99 4.48 -7.37
C GLY A 158 4.01 4.35 -8.52
N ARG A 159 3.61 3.78 -9.66
CA ARG A 159 4.46 3.67 -10.84
C ARG A 159 4.46 4.98 -11.63
N ILE A 160 5.62 5.43 -12.08
CA ILE A 160 5.72 6.53 -13.04
C ILE A 160 5.54 5.93 -14.43
N THR A 161 4.36 6.12 -15.05
CA THR A 161 4.12 5.71 -16.43
C THR A 161 4.61 6.76 -17.42
N ALA A 162 4.68 6.43 -18.72
CA ALA A 162 4.99 7.42 -19.75
C ALA A 162 4.01 8.60 -19.74
N ALA A 163 2.72 8.34 -19.51
CA ALA A 163 1.70 9.39 -19.40
C ALA A 163 1.91 10.29 -18.17
N VAL A 164 2.28 9.71 -17.03
CA VAL A 164 2.65 10.48 -15.82
C VAL A 164 3.89 11.33 -16.09
N ALA A 165 4.94 10.75 -16.69
CA ALA A 165 6.15 11.48 -17.03
C ALA A 165 5.89 12.64 -17.99
N GLU A 166 5.00 12.46 -18.97
CA GLU A 166 4.62 13.52 -19.89
C GLU A 166 3.91 14.67 -19.18
N GLN A 167 2.95 14.36 -18.30
CA GLN A 167 2.24 15.39 -17.52
C GLN A 167 3.15 16.10 -16.51
N ALA A 168 4.14 15.39 -15.96
CA ALA A 168 5.09 15.94 -15.01
C ALA A 168 6.00 17.04 -15.61
N LYS A 169 6.23 17.04 -16.93
CA LYS A 169 6.99 18.10 -17.63
C LYS A 169 6.39 19.50 -17.47
N SER A 170 5.11 19.60 -17.14
CA SER A 170 4.45 20.89 -16.92
C SER A 170 4.93 21.62 -15.65
N PHE A 171 5.52 20.90 -14.70
CA PHE A 171 5.98 21.47 -13.42
C PHE A 171 7.38 21.01 -12.97
N LEU A 172 8.00 20.04 -13.65
CA LEU A 172 9.36 19.59 -13.39
C LEU A 172 10.37 20.17 -14.38
N ARG A 173 11.59 20.43 -13.89
CA ARG A 173 12.73 20.88 -14.71
C ARG A 173 13.38 19.71 -15.45
N PRO A 174 14.15 19.96 -16.53
CA PRO A 174 14.87 18.90 -17.25
C PRO A 174 15.75 18.01 -16.35
N SER A 175 16.52 18.61 -15.44
CA SER A 175 17.35 17.88 -14.47
C SER A 175 16.55 16.99 -13.51
N GLN A 176 15.32 17.40 -13.19
CA GLN A 176 14.40 16.62 -12.36
C GLN A 176 13.73 15.50 -13.18
N MET A 177 13.49 15.72 -14.48
CA MET A 177 12.98 14.71 -15.40
C MET A 177 13.98 13.57 -15.64
N ASP A 178 15.29 13.83 -15.59
CA ASP A 178 16.31 12.77 -15.66
C ASP A 178 16.15 11.77 -14.51
N ALA A 179 15.94 12.28 -13.28
CA ALA A 179 15.69 11.44 -12.11
C ALA A 179 14.35 10.69 -12.21
N VAL A 180 13.31 11.29 -12.80
CA VAL A 180 12.06 10.60 -13.12
C VAL A 180 12.30 9.42 -14.05
N HIS A 181 13.08 9.60 -15.12
CA HIS A 181 13.42 8.53 -16.06
C HIS A 181 14.27 7.43 -15.42
N GLU A 182 15.15 7.77 -14.49
CA GLU A 182 15.92 6.79 -13.72
C GLU A 182 15.03 5.91 -12.86
N ILE A 183 14.08 6.51 -12.12
CA ILE A 183 13.09 5.77 -11.33
C ILE A 183 12.25 4.86 -12.24
N MET A 184 11.83 5.33 -13.41
CA MET A 184 11.10 4.50 -14.38
C MET A 184 11.90 3.26 -14.78
N ARG A 185 13.18 3.44 -15.16
CA ARG A 185 14.07 2.31 -15.51
C ARG A 185 14.26 1.34 -14.35
N ALA A 186 14.39 1.85 -13.12
CA ALA A 186 14.48 1.02 -11.93
C ALA A 186 13.20 0.19 -11.72
N GLN A 187 12.02 0.80 -11.89
CA GLN A 187 10.73 0.11 -11.82
C GLN A 187 10.61 -0.98 -12.91
N ASP A 188 11.02 -0.68 -14.15
CA ASP A 188 11.03 -1.64 -15.25
C ASP A 188 11.98 -2.82 -14.98
N ALA A 189 13.19 -2.54 -14.48
CA ALA A 189 14.16 -3.56 -14.14
C ALA A 189 13.64 -4.46 -13.01
N GLN A 190 12.97 -3.90 -12.00
CA GLN A 190 12.36 -4.67 -10.92
C GLN A 190 11.28 -5.63 -11.45
N ASP A 191 10.43 -5.19 -12.36
CA ASP A 191 9.40 -6.03 -12.98
C ASP A 191 10.00 -7.14 -13.84
N ALA A 192 11.00 -6.81 -14.65
CA ALA A 192 11.71 -7.77 -15.48
C ALA A 192 12.38 -8.85 -14.61
N LEU A 193 13.06 -8.46 -13.52
CA LEU A 193 13.67 -9.40 -12.57
C LEU A 193 12.63 -10.26 -11.86
N ALA A 194 11.50 -9.68 -11.44
CA ALA A 194 10.41 -10.43 -10.84
C ALA A 194 9.84 -11.47 -11.84
N GLN A 195 9.71 -11.10 -13.12
CA GLN A 195 9.26 -12.02 -14.17
C GLN A 195 10.28 -13.14 -14.45
N ILE A 196 11.57 -12.82 -14.53
CA ILE A 196 12.64 -13.82 -14.68
C ILE A 196 12.61 -14.82 -13.53
N ARG A 197 12.49 -14.33 -12.28
CA ARG A 197 12.41 -15.17 -11.08
C ARG A 197 11.18 -16.07 -11.12
N ARG A 198 10.01 -15.54 -11.49
CA ARG A 198 8.77 -16.32 -11.66
C ARG A 198 8.94 -17.43 -12.68
N ASN A 199 9.51 -17.11 -13.86
CA ASN A 199 9.72 -18.08 -14.94
C ASN A 199 10.73 -19.18 -14.54
N ALA A 200 11.75 -18.83 -13.75
CA ALA A 200 12.70 -19.81 -13.23
C ALA A 200 12.06 -20.75 -12.20
N GLN A 201 11.14 -20.24 -11.37
CA GLN A 201 10.42 -21.03 -10.37
C GLN A 201 9.37 -21.95 -10.99
N SER A 202 8.61 -21.48 -11.98
CA SER A 202 7.62 -22.31 -12.68
C SER A 202 8.28 -23.47 -13.44
N ARG A 203 9.43 -23.22 -14.09
CA ARG A 203 10.23 -24.28 -14.75
C ARG A 203 10.78 -25.34 -13.80
N ARG A 204 11.05 -25.00 -12.54
CA ARG A 204 11.47 -25.97 -11.51
C ARG A 204 10.30 -26.81 -10.99
N ALA A 205 9.08 -26.28 -11.02
CA ALA A 205 7.88 -26.97 -10.56
C ALA A 205 7.29 -27.95 -11.59
N THR A 206 7.48 -27.70 -12.89
CA THR A 206 7.00 -28.56 -13.99
C THR A 206 8.03 -29.58 -14.50
N GLY A 207 9.25 -29.56 -13.98
CA GLY A 207 10.27 -30.58 -14.26
C GLY A 207 10.09 -31.84 -13.40
N LYS A 208 9.10 -32.67 -13.74
CA LYS A 208 9.08 -34.11 -13.47
C LYS A 208 8.87 -34.84 -14.79
#